data_AF-A0A0N5CSF5-F1
#
_entry.id   AF-A0A0N5CSF5-F1
#
_cell.length_a   1.000
_cell.length_b   1.000
_cell.length_c   1.000
_cell.angle_alpha   90.00
_cell.angle_beta   90.00
_cell.angle_gamma   90.00
#
_symmetry.space_group_name_H-M   'P 1'
#
loop_
_entity.id
_entity.type
_entity.pdbx_description
1 polymer ?
#
loop_
_entity_poly.entity_id
_entity_poly.type
_entity_poly.pdbx_seq_one_letter_code
_entity_poly.pdbx_strand_id
1 'polypeptide(L)'
;KLSETDYHNSNHVEEKWSFLNAIIFSYTVITTIGYGHITPVTTEGRIFCIIYGSIGIPFTLLTIADLGMFISKVCGDSVILGIAFLTYLIFGAYAFSLYEPDMDFFTAIYFNFVTLTTIGLGDLVPRREKYLIVTLIYITIGLALTTRAMERAANLLKKIHYFGRQIENISQMTVWFGGQKYGITVFHLGDKMNVPINDLINLNIDKFVESAIKVEEGEITSLRVLIFLEF
;
A
#
# COMPACT_ATOMS: atom_id res chain seq x y z
N LYS A 1 4.98 -56.82 -1.03
CA LYS A 1 5.62 -56.31 0.21
C LYS A 1 6.20 -54.96 -0.13
N LEU A 2 5.49 -53.87 0.21
CA LEU A 2 6.03 -52.52 0.12
C LEU A 2 7.27 -52.43 1.03
N SER A 3 8.32 -51.74 0.58
CA SER A 3 9.56 -51.64 1.36
C SER A 3 9.31 -50.80 2.63
N GLU A 4 10.02 -51.06 3.73
CA GLU A 4 9.93 -50.26 4.96
C GLU A 4 10.16 -48.76 4.71
N THR A 5 10.95 -48.43 3.69
CA THR A 5 11.21 -47.07 3.24
C THR A 5 9.98 -46.42 2.58
N ASP A 6 9.18 -47.18 1.82
CA ASP A 6 7.94 -46.70 1.21
C ASP A 6 6.84 -46.47 2.25
N TYR A 7 6.77 -47.30 3.30
CA TYR A 7 5.85 -47.11 4.41
C TYR A 7 6.16 -45.82 5.20
N HIS A 8 7.43 -45.58 5.55
CA HIS A 8 7.83 -44.34 6.21
C HIS A 8 7.58 -43.09 5.35
N ASN A 9 7.82 -43.17 4.03
CA ASN A 9 7.49 -42.06 3.12
C ASN A 9 5.97 -41.84 3.00
N SER A 10 5.16 -42.90 2.98
CA SER A 10 3.69 -42.77 2.91
C SER A 10 3.09 -42.09 4.14
N ASN A 11 3.61 -42.40 5.34
CA ASN A 11 3.19 -41.76 6.59
C ASN A 11 3.57 -40.27 6.64
N HIS A 12 4.75 -39.89 6.12
CA HIS A 12 5.15 -38.48 6.03
C HIS A 12 4.37 -37.69 4.97
N VAL A 13 3.90 -38.35 3.90
CA VAL A 13 3.05 -37.73 2.87
C VAL A 13 1.61 -37.58 3.36
N GLU A 14 1.06 -38.55 4.09
CA GLU A 14 -0.25 -38.46 4.75
C GLU A 14 -0.26 -37.41 5.87
N GLU A 15 0.82 -37.26 6.65
CA GLU A 15 0.95 -36.16 7.62
C GLU A 15 0.96 -34.78 6.95
N LYS A 16 1.51 -34.67 5.73
CA LYS A 16 1.61 -33.39 5.01
C LYS A 16 0.24 -32.89 4.54
N TRP A 17 -0.64 -33.78 4.07
CA TRP A 17 -1.97 -33.45 3.56
C TRP A 17 -3.10 -33.86 4.50
N SER A 18 -3.13 -33.28 5.70
CA SER A 18 -4.31 -33.35 6.57
C SER A 18 -5.44 -32.44 6.05
N PHE A 19 -6.68 -32.67 6.50
CA PHE A 19 -7.83 -31.83 6.15
C PHE A 19 -7.62 -30.35 6.51
N LEU A 20 -7.03 -30.08 7.68
CA LEU A 20 -6.73 -28.70 8.10
C LEU A 20 -5.64 -28.07 7.25
N ASN A 21 -4.58 -28.83 6.92
CA ASN A 21 -3.54 -28.38 6.02
C ASN A 21 -4.09 -28.08 4.62
N ALA A 22 -5.06 -28.85 4.14
CA ALA A 22 -5.76 -28.59 2.89
C ALA A 22 -6.60 -27.30 2.94
N ILE A 23 -7.20 -26.97 4.10
CA ILE A 23 -7.89 -25.68 4.31
C ILE A 23 -6.89 -24.52 4.27
N ILE A 24 -5.75 -24.63 4.97
CA ILE A 24 -4.69 -23.59 4.95
C ILE A 24 -4.19 -23.39 3.50
N PHE A 25 -3.89 -24.48 2.80
CA PHE A 25 -3.48 -24.44 1.40
C PHE A 25 -4.54 -23.73 0.54
N SER A 26 -5.80 -24.15 0.63
CA SER A 26 -6.89 -23.58 -0.17
C SER A 26 -7.11 -22.10 0.13
N TYR A 27 -7.02 -21.70 1.39
CA TYR A 27 -7.15 -20.30 1.84
C TYR A 27 -5.98 -19.44 1.33
N THR A 28 -4.74 -19.92 1.48
CA THR A 28 -3.54 -19.17 1.07
C THR A 28 -3.43 -19.01 -0.45
N VAL A 29 -3.99 -19.94 -1.22
CA VAL A 29 -4.11 -19.82 -2.68
C VAL A 29 -5.06 -18.70 -3.08
N ILE A 30 -6.29 -18.68 -2.54
CA ILE A 30 -7.31 -17.68 -2.94
C ILE A 30 -7.03 -16.27 -2.40
N THR A 31 -6.32 -16.18 -1.27
CA THR A 31 -5.89 -14.90 -0.67
C THR A 31 -4.56 -14.39 -1.22
N THR A 32 -3.97 -15.10 -2.19
CA THR A 32 -2.68 -14.78 -2.82
C THR A 32 -1.50 -14.66 -1.84
N ILE A 33 -1.61 -15.25 -0.64
CA ILE A 33 -0.51 -15.29 0.33
C ILE A 33 0.52 -16.33 -0.11
N GLY A 34 0.06 -17.55 -0.41
CA GLY A 34 0.90 -18.60 -1.00
C GLY A 34 2.15 -19.01 -0.22
N TYR A 35 2.02 -19.43 1.05
CA TYR A 35 3.15 -19.86 1.89
C TYR A 35 4.09 -20.92 1.29
N GLY A 36 3.65 -21.71 0.31
CA GLY A 36 4.53 -22.66 -0.40
C GLY A 36 5.01 -23.89 0.40
N HIS A 37 4.79 -23.96 1.72
CA HIS A 37 5.12 -25.11 2.56
C HIS A 37 4.41 -26.41 2.12
N ILE A 38 3.19 -26.28 1.57
CA ILE A 38 2.40 -27.38 1.00
C ILE A 38 1.98 -26.98 -0.41
N THR A 39 2.28 -27.84 -1.38
CA THR A 39 2.00 -27.60 -2.80
C THR A 39 1.64 -28.89 -3.53
N PRO A 40 0.77 -28.84 -4.55
CA PRO A 40 0.40 -30.01 -5.33
C PRO A 40 1.59 -30.49 -6.17
N VAL A 41 2.00 -31.73 -5.93
CA VAL A 41 3.11 -32.36 -6.67
C VAL A 41 2.63 -33.05 -7.94
N THR A 42 1.37 -33.47 -8.00
CA THR A 42 0.78 -34.16 -9.15
C THR A 42 0.36 -33.17 -10.25
N THR A 43 0.46 -33.60 -11.52
CA THR A 43 0.02 -32.80 -12.67
C THR A 43 -1.46 -32.42 -12.57
N GLU A 44 -2.30 -33.39 -12.18
CA GLU A 44 -3.73 -33.17 -11.99
C GLU A 44 -4.02 -32.15 -10.88
N GLY A 45 -3.34 -32.26 -9.73
CA GLY A 45 -3.49 -31.30 -8.63
C GLY A 45 -3.05 -29.89 -9.00
N ARG A 46 -2.01 -29.74 -9.85
CA ARG A 46 -1.58 -28.44 -10.36
C ARG A 46 -2.62 -27.83 -11.31
N ILE A 47 -3.19 -28.63 -12.22
CA ILE A 47 -4.26 -28.17 -13.12
C ILE A 47 -5.48 -27.71 -12.31
N PHE A 48 -5.89 -28.50 -11.31
CA PHE A 48 -6.97 -28.12 -10.40
C PHE A 48 -6.66 -26.81 -9.66
N CYS A 49 -5.44 -26.67 -9.12
CA CYS A 49 -5.03 -25.46 -8.42
C CYS A 49 -5.06 -24.21 -9.31
N ILE A 50 -4.73 -24.34 -10.60
CA ILE A 50 -4.82 -23.23 -11.57
C ILE A 50 -6.28 -22.79 -11.72
N ILE A 51 -7.20 -23.74 -11.99
CA ILE A 51 -8.63 -23.44 -12.18
C ILE A 51 -9.22 -22.83 -10.89
N TYR A 52 -8.91 -23.43 -9.74
CA TYR A 52 -9.35 -22.97 -8.43
C TYR A 52 -8.86 -21.54 -8.13
N GLY A 53 -7.58 -21.25 -8.39
CA GLY A 53 -7.01 -19.91 -8.23
C GLY A 53 -7.62 -18.88 -9.18
N SER A 54 -7.80 -19.22 -10.46
CA SER A 54 -8.35 -18.31 -11.47
C SER A 54 -9.76 -17.82 -11.14
N ILE A 55 -10.58 -18.63 -10.47
CA ILE A 55 -11.94 -18.26 -10.06
C ILE A 55 -11.93 -17.68 -8.63
N GLY A 56 -11.20 -18.31 -7.72
CA GLY A 56 -11.20 -17.96 -6.30
C GLY A 56 -10.52 -16.63 -6.00
N ILE A 57 -9.43 -16.27 -6.70
CA ILE A 57 -8.69 -15.03 -6.45
C ILE A 57 -9.55 -13.80 -6.80
N PRO A 58 -10.16 -13.66 -7.99
CA PRO A 58 -11.02 -12.52 -8.29
C PRO A 58 -12.18 -12.37 -7.30
N PHE A 59 -12.84 -13.49 -6.95
CA PHE A 59 -13.93 -13.47 -5.98
C PHE A 59 -13.46 -13.01 -4.60
N THR A 60 -12.33 -13.52 -4.13
CA THR A 60 -11.75 -13.16 -2.82
C THR A 60 -11.26 -11.71 -2.79
N LEU A 61 -10.66 -11.21 -3.87
CA LEU A 61 -10.26 -9.81 -3.95
C LEU A 61 -11.46 -8.86 -3.91
N LEU A 62 -12.59 -9.23 -4.54
CA LEU A 62 -13.83 -8.46 -4.45
C LEU A 62 -14.38 -8.44 -3.01
N THR A 63 -14.43 -9.58 -2.34
CA THR A 63 -14.93 -9.64 -0.96
C THR A 63 -14.03 -8.88 0.02
N ILE A 64 -12.71 -9.00 -0.11
CA ILE A 64 -11.74 -8.25 0.68
C ILE A 64 -11.86 -6.75 0.41
N ALA A 65 -12.06 -6.36 -0.85
CA ALA A 65 -12.29 -4.97 -1.20
C ALA A 65 -13.56 -4.45 -0.51
N ASP A 66 -14.70 -5.13 -0.63
CA ASP A 66 -15.94 -4.70 0.00
C ASP A 66 -15.83 -4.59 1.53
N LEU A 67 -15.17 -5.58 2.16
CA LEU A 67 -14.87 -5.56 3.60
C LEU A 67 -13.99 -4.37 3.99
N GLY A 68 -12.94 -4.09 3.21
CA GLY A 68 -12.08 -2.93 3.44
C GLY A 68 -12.84 -1.62 3.32
N MET A 69 -13.82 -1.55 2.40
CA MET A 69 -14.68 -0.37 2.21
C MET A 69 -15.50 -0.11 3.47
N PHE A 70 -16.04 -1.17 4.06
CA PHE A 70 -16.75 -1.10 5.34
C PHE A 70 -15.84 -0.61 6.47
N ILE A 71 -14.63 -1.17 6.61
CA ILE A 71 -13.65 -0.74 7.63
C ILE A 71 -13.30 0.74 7.46
N SER A 72 -13.04 1.18 6.23
CA SER A 72 -12.71 2.58 5.95
C SER A 72 -13.84 3.55 6.29
N LYS A 73 -15.11 3.14 6.11
CA LYS A 73 -16.27 3.96 6.50
C LYS A 73 -16.36 4.14 8.00
N VAL A 74 -15.95 3.13 8.78
CA VAL A 74 -15.93 3.19 10.25
C VAL A 74 -14.76 4.02 10.77
N CYS A 75 -13.57 3.87 10.18
CA CYS A 75 -12.36 4.56 10.64
C CYS A 75 -12.23 6.02 10.15
N GLY A 76 -12.88 6.40 9.04
CA GLY A 76 -12.90 7.77 8.52
C GLY A 76 -11.58 8.22 7.90
N ASP A 77 -10.61 8.64 8.73
CA ASP A 77 -9.40 9.32 8.27
C ASP A 77 -8.28 8.38 7.83
N SER A 78 -7.55 8.80 6.80
CA SER A 78 -6.42 8.06 6.25
C SER A 78 -5.29 7.81 7.25
N VAL A 79 -5.07 8.74 8.18
CA VAL A 79 -4.06 8.61 9.23
C VAL A 79 -4.51 7.57 10.26
N ILE A 80 -5.80 7.58 10.62
CA ILE A 80 -6.41 6.61 11.53
C ILE A 80 -6.29 5.19 10.96
N LEU A 81 -6.50 5.01 9.65
CA LEU A 81 -6.30 3.70 9.00
C LEU A 81 -4.86 3.18 9.12
N GLY A 82 -3.86 4.05 8.97
CA GLY A 82 -2.46 3.68 9.16
C GLY A 82 -2.15 3.28 10.61
N ILE A 83 -2.66 4.04 11.58
CA ILE A 83 -2.52 3.72 13.00
C ILE A 83 -3.24 2.41 13.32
N ALA A 84 -4.48 2.23 12.84
CA ALA A 84 -5.26 1.01 13.03
C ALA A 84 -4.53 -0.22 12.48
N PHE A 85 -3.88 -0.11 11.30
CA PHE A 85 -3.05 -1.17 10.75
C PHE A 85 -1.87 -1.54 11.68
N LEU A 86 -1.13 -0.54 12.18
CA LEU A 86 -0.02 -0.78 13.11
C LEU A 86 -0.50 -1.40 14.43
N THR A 87 -1.61 -0.91 14.99
CA THR A 87 -2.21 -1.49 16.20
C THR A 87 -2.69 -2.92 15.95
N TYR A 88 -3.23 -3.22 14.77
CA TYR A 88 -3.64 -4.57 14.38
C TYR A 88 -2.45 -5.53 14.35
N LEU A 89 -1.31 -5.12 13.78
CA LEU A 89 -0.08 -5.92 13.79
C LEU A 89 0.39 -6.25 15.20
N ILE A 90 0.40 -5.26 16.09
CA ILE A 90 0.85 -5.43 17.49
C ILE A 90 -0.13 -6.32 18.26
N PHE A 91 -1.43 -6.10 18.10
CA PHE A 91 -2.47 -6.90 18.76
C PHE A 91 -2.40 -8.37 18.34
N GLY A 92 -2.29 -8.63 17.03
CA GLY A 92 -2.12 -9.99 16.54
C GLY A 92 -0.82 -10.60 17.06
N ALA A 93 0.27 -9.84 17.13
CA ALA A 93 1.55 -10.39 17.58
C ALA A 93 1.48 -10.85 19.04
N TYR A 94 0.82 -10.04 19.89
CA TYR A 94 0.52 -10.43 21.26
C TYR A 94 -0.34 -11.70 21.30
N ALA A 95 -1.43 -11.77 20.54
CA ALA A 95 -2.30 -12.94 20.49
C ALA A 95 -1.56 -14.22 20.01
N PHE A 96 -0.81 -14.14 18.91
CA PHE A 96 -0.05 -15.28 18.37
C PHE A 96 1.05 -15.74 19.32
N SER A 97 1.74 -14.82 20.00
CA SER A 97 2.75 -15.18 21.00
C SER A 97 2.19 -15.93 22.22
N LEU A 98 0.89 -15.83 22.49
CA LEU A 98 0.22 -16.59 23.56
C LEU A 98 -0.24 -17.97 23.11
N TYR A 99 -0.69 -18.10 21.86
CA TYR A 99 -1.29 -19.34 21.36
C TYR A 99 -0.28 -20.28 20.72
N GLU A 100 0.75 -19.71 20.08
CA GLU A 100 1.78 -20.43 19.33
C GLU A 100 3.11 -20.41 20.10
N PRO A 101 3.50 -21.54 20.73
CA PRO A 101 4.69 -21.59 21.58
C PRO A 101 6.01 -21.40 20.80
N ASP A 102 5.98 -21.64 19.48
CA ASP A 102 7.13 -21.52 18.59
C ASP A 102 7.33 -20.09 18.07
N MET A 103 6.42 -19.15 18.39
CA MET A 103 6.50 -17.76 17.96
C MET A 103 6.66 -16.83 19.16
N ASP A 104 7.84 -16.22 19.30
CA ASP A 104 8.01 -15.08 20.21
C ASP A 104 7.27 -13.84 19.67
N PHE A 105 7.20 -12.77 20.47
CA PHE A 105 6.49 -11.55 20.09
C PHE A 105 7.01 -10.92 18.79
N PHE A 106 8.33 -10.90 18.56
CA PHE A 106 8.91 -10.28 17.36
C PHE A 106 8.72 -11.13 16.12
N THR A 107 8.83 -12.45 16.26
CA THR A 107 8.54 -13.48 15.27
C THR A 107 7.06 -13.43 14.88
N ALA A 108 6.16 -13.19 15.84
CA ALA A 108 4.75 -13.00 15.61
C ALA A 108 4.42 -11.68 14.88
N ILE A 109 5.12 -10.57 15.20
CA ILE A 109 5.03 -9.32 14.41
C ILE A 109 5.48 -9.60 12.97
N TYR A 110 6.62 -10.25 12.79
CA TYR A 110 7.16 -10.58 11.48
C TYR A 110 6.20 -11.46 10.67
N PHE A 111 5.67 -12.53 11.28
CA PHE A 111 4.65 -13.38 10.67
C PHE A 111 3.41 -12.58 10.26
N ASN A 112 2.88 -11.72 11.14
CA ASN A 112 1.72 -10.88 10.83
C ASN A 112 1.99 -9.94 9.67
N PHE A 113 3.14 -9.27 9.66
CA PHE A 113 3.49 -8.36 8.58
C PHE A 113 3.59 -9.11 7.25
N VAL A 114 4.37 -10.20 7.19
CA VAL A 114 4.59 -11.01 5.98
C VAL A 114 3.29 -11.63 5.47
N THR A 115 2.41 -12.06 6.38
CA THR A 115 1.12 -12.67 6.03
C THR A 115 0.12 -11.63 5.53
N LEU A 116 -0.06 -10.52 6.27
CA LEU A 116 -1.08 -9.52 5.96
C LEU A 116 -0.71 -8.62 4.77
N THR A 117 0.58 -8.53 4.43
CA THR A 117 1.06 -7.90 3.19
C THR A 117 1.09 -8.86 2.00
N THR A 118 0.56 -10.08 2.16
CA THR A 118 0.53 -11.15 1.15
C THR A 118 1.90 -11.48 0.57
N ILE A 119 2.99 -11.28 1.33
CA ILE A 119 4.34 -11.73 0.93
C ILE A 119 4.44 -13.25 1.09
N GLY A 120 3.94 -13.77 2.23
CA GLY A 120 3.77 -15.20 2.44
C GLY A 120 5.02 -16.05 2.31
N LEU A 121 6.11 -15.70 2.99
CA LEU A 121 7.38 -16.44 2.94
C LEU A 121 7.25 -17.92 3.36
N GLY A 122 6.32 -18.23 4.26
CA GLY A 122 5.97 -19.59 4.66
C GLY A 122 7.01 -20.29 5.55
N ASP A 123 8.01 -19.55 6.01
CA ASP A 123 8.94 -19.92 7.07
C ASP A 123 8.23 -20.09 8.43
N LEU A 124 7.19 -19.30 8.67
CA LEU A 124 6.34 -19.35 9.86
C LEU A 124 4.88 -19.50 9.45
N VAL A 125 4.22 -20.51 9.99
CA VAL A 125 2.79 -20.78 9.78
C VAL A 125 2.20 -21.31 11.07
N PRO A 126 1.01 -20.85 11.50
CA PRO A 126 0.31 -21.37 12.67
C PRO A 126 -0.01 -22.85 12.48
N ARG A 127 0.33 -23.69 13.47
CA ARG A 127 0.14 -25.15 13.43
C ARG A 127 -0.96 -25.63 14.37
N ARG A 128 -1.35 -24.80 15.35
CA ARG A 128 -2.36 -25.17 16.36
C ARG A 128 -3.77 -25.25 15.76
N GLU A 129 -4.23 -26.48 15.55
CA GLU A 129 -5.55 -26.79 14.99
C GLU A 129 -6.72 -26.08 15.69
N LYS A 130 -6.66 -25.97 17.03
CA LYS A 130 -7.73 -25.36 17.85
C LYS A 130 -7.98 -23.89 17.52
N TYR A 131 -6.96 -23.15 17.11
CA TYR A 131 -7.05 -21.71 16.85
C TYR A 131 -7.03 -21.38 15.35
N LEU A 132 -6.92 -22.38 14.49
CA LEU A 132 -6.78 -22.20 13.05
C LEU A 132 -7.87 -21.32 12.44
N ILE A 133 -9.14 -21.63 12.72
CA ILE A 133 -10.29 -20.88 12.18
C ILE A 133 -10.24 -19.42 12.66
N VAL A 134 -9.90 -19.19 13.93
CA VAL A 134 -9.76 -17.85 14.49
C VAL A 134 -8.64 -17.09 13.78
N THR A 135 -7.52 -17.76 13.51
CA THR A 135 -6.41 -17.20 12.74
C THR A 135 -6.81 -16.85 11.31
N LEU A 136 -7.56 -17.71 10.61
CA LEU A 136 -8.02 -17.42 9.25
C LEU A 136 -8.96 -16.21 9.20
N ILE A 137 -9.87 -16.08 10.18
CA ILE A 137 -10.74 -14.91 10.31
C ILE A 137 -9.92 -13.65 10.59
N TYR A 138 -8.95 -13.74 11.51
CA TYR A 138 -8.03 -12.64 11.79
C TYR A 138 -7.24 -12.22 10.54
N ILE A 139 -6.74 -13.17 9.75
CA ILE A 139 -6.03 -12.84 8.49
C ILE A 139 -7.00 -12.20 7.50
N THR A 140 -8.25 -12.66 7.40
CA THR A 140 -9.25 -12.10 6.47
C THR A 140 -9.55 -10.63 6.77
N ILE A 141 -9.77 -10.29 8.05
CA ILE A 141 -9.99 -8.90 8.48
C ILE A 141 -8.72 -8.06 8.26
N GLY A 142 -7.56 -8.63 8.61
CA GLY A 142 -6.27 -7.96 8.43
C GLY A 142 -5.97 -7.66 6.97
N LEU A 143 -6.23 -8.59 6.05
CA LEU A 143 -6.06 -8.39 4.61
C LEU A 143 -6.93 -7.22 4.12
N ALA A 144 -8.20 -7.15 4.54
CA ALA A 144 -9.07 -6.03 4.19
C ALA A 144 -8.54 -4.69 4.69
N LEU A 145 -8.01 -4.64 5.91
CA LEU A 145 -7.36 -3.45 6.47
C LEU A 145 -6.08 -3.08 5.69
N THR A 146 -5.22 -4.05 5.38
CA THR A 146 -3.99 -3.83 4.62
C THR A 146 -4.27 -3.36 3.20
N THR A 147 -5.24 -3.96 2.50
CA THR A 147 -5.63 -3.55 1.14
C THR A 147 -6.01 -2.08 1.11
N ARG A 148 -6.74 -1.60 2.14
CA ARG A 148 -7.12 -0.19 2.25
C ARG A 148 -5.94 0.72 2.58
N ALA A 149 -5.07 0.29 3.47
CA ALA A 149 -3.85 1.02 3.79
C ALA A 149 -2.94 1.15 2.54
N MET A 150 -2.78 0.08 1.76
CA MET A 150 -2.03 0.07 0.51
C MET A 150 -2.66 0.95 -0.56
N GLU A 151 -3.98 0.93 -0.72
CA GLU A 151 -4.69 1.83 -1.66
C GLU A 151 -4.44 3.30 -1.30
N ARG A 152 -4.47 3.64 -0.01
CA ARG A 152 -4.14 4.98 0.43
C ARG A 152 -2.68 5.34 0.19
N ALA A 153 -1.74 4.45 0.50
CA ALA A 153 -0.33 4.65 0.24
C ALA A 153 -0.05 4.88 -1.25
N ALA A 154 -0.68 4.10 -2.13
CA ALA A 154 -0.58 4.28 -3.59
C ALA A 154 -1.10 5.65 -4.03
N ASN A 155 -2.20 6.14 -3.44
CA ASN A 155 -2.72 7.48 -3.72
C ASN A 155 -1.80 8.60 -3.20
N LEU A 156 -1.08 8.38 -2.08
CA LEU A 156 -0.05 9.31 -1.61
C LEU A 156 1.14 9.36 -2.57
N LEU A 157 1.61 8.20 -3.05
CA LEU A 157 2.67 8.13 -4.08
C LEU A 157 2.27 8.87 -5.36
N LYS A 158 1.02 8.72 -5.82
CA LYS A 158 0.49 9.49 -6.96
C LYS A 158 0.50 10.99 -6.70
N LYS A 159 0.10 11.45 -5.51
CA LYS A 159 0.14 12.87 -5.14
C LYS A 159 1.57 13.41 -5.10
N ILE A 160 2.50 12.65 -4.52
CA ILE A 160 3.93 13.02 -4.46
C ILE A 160 4.50 13.12 -5.88
N HIS A 161 4.22 12.14 -6.74
CA HIS A 161 4.67 12.17 -8.13
C HIS A 161 4.03 13.33 -8.92
N TYR A 162 2.74 13.60 -8.73
CA TYR A 162 2.06 14.74 -9.34
C TYR A 162 2.65 16.09 -8.87
N PHE A 163 2.91 16.23 -7.57
CA PHE A 163 3.55 17.41 -7.00
C PHE A 163 4.96 17.61 -7.55
N GLY A 164 5.75 16.54 -7.68
CA GLY A 164 7.06 16.58 -8.34
C GLY A 164 6.99 17.11 -9.77
N ARG A 165 5.99 16.69 -10.55
CA ARG A 165 5.75 17.22 -11.91
C ARG A 165 5.31 18.69 -11.91
N GLN A 166 4.55 19.13 -10.91
CA GLN A 166 4.20 20.55 -10.81
C GLN A 166 5.42 21.43 -10.53
N ILE A 167 6.34 20.99 -9.67
CA ILE A 167 7.60 21.71 -9.42
C ILE A 167 8.42 21.86 -10.71
N GLU A 168 8.48 20.82 -11.53
CA GLU A 168 9.17 20.88 -12.84
C GLU A 168 8.52 21.87 -13.81
N ASN A 169 7.19 21.92 -13.87
CA ASN A 169 6.47 22.88 -14.73
C ASN A 169 6.56 24.33 -14.24
N ILE A 170 6.59 24.57 -12.92
CA ILE A 170 6.81 25.92 -12.35
C ILE A 170 8.22 26.43 -12.68
N SER A 171 9.19 25.52 -12.87
CA SER A 171 10.52 25.85 -13.37
C SER A 171 10.51 26.41 -14.81
N GLN A 172 9.43 26.21 -15.57
CA GLN A 172 9.28 26.64 -16.97
C GLN A 172 8.16 27.68 -17.17
N MET A 173 7.90 28.54 -16.18
CA MET A 173 6.92 29.62 -16.35
C MET A 173 7.35 30.56 -17.50
N THR A 174 6.53 30.64 -18.55
CA THR A 174 6.76 31.59 -19.66
C THR A 174 5.99 32.86 -19.43
N VAL A 175 6.68 33.97 -19.23
CA VAL A 175 6.10 35.30 -19.00
C VAL A 175 6.05 36.07 -20.32
N TRP A 176 4.94 36.77 -20.57
CA TRP A 176 4.73 37.61 -21.75
C TRP A 176 5.11 39.06 -21.47
N PHE A 177 6.11 39.57 -22.18
CA PHE A 177 6.51 40.98 -22.14
C PHE A 177 6.58 41.53 -23.57
N GLY A 178 5.83 42.61 -23.84
CA GLY A 178 5.92 43.34 -25.12
C GLY A 178 5.61 42.51 -26.37
N GLY A 179 4.70 41.52 -26.29
CA GLY A 179 4.38 40.63 -27.40
C GLY A 179 5.42 39.52 -27.65
N GLN A 180 6.51 39.46 -26.88
CA GLN A 180 7.47 38.35 -26.89
C GLN A 180 7.28 37.43 -25.68
N LYS A 181 7.40 36.12 -25.95
CA LYS A 181 7.28 35.05 -24.95
C LYS A 181 8.67 34.71 -24.40
N TYR A 182 8.88 34.92 -23.10
CA TYR A 182 10.14 34.58 -22.42
C TYR A 182 9.91 33.45 -21.41
N GLY A 183 10.58 32.30 -21.58
CA GLY A 183 10.63 31.26 -20.56
C GLY A 183 11.63 31.64 -19.46
N ILE A 184 11.17 31.87 -18.23
CA ILE A 184 12.07 32.19 -17.12
C ILE A 184 11.70 31.35 -15.90
N THR A 185 12.66 30.54 -15.44
CA THR A 185 12.57 29.84 -14.16
C THR A 185 12.51 30.85 -13.03
N VAL A 186 11.51 30.76 -12.14
CA VAL A 186 11.31 31.70 -11.01
C VAL A 186 12.58 31.88 -10.16
N PHE A 187 13.37 30.82 -9.98
CA PHE A 187 14.68 30.89 -9.32
C PHE A 187 15.72 31.71 -10.09
N HIS A 188 15.81 31.56 -11.42
CA HIS A 188 16.68 32.40 -12.25
C HIS A 188 16.21 33.86 -12.30
N LEU A 189 14.90 34.11 -12.21
CA LEU A 189 14.37 35.47 -12.12
C LEU A 189 14.72 36.09 -10.75
N GLY A 190 14.57 35.34 -9.66
CA GLY A 190 14.98 35.77 -8.32
C GLY A 190 16.46 36.12 -8.23
N ASP A 191 17.32 35.30 -8.85
CA ASP A 191 18.76 35.52 -8.90
C ASP A 191 19.13 36.77 -9.73
N LYS A 192 18.49 36.97 -10.90
CA LYS A 192 18.65 38.21 -11.69
C LYS A 192 18.16 39.48 -10.98
N MET A 193 17.15 39.34 -10.13
CA MET A 193 16.56 40.44 -9.35
C MET A 193 17.29 40.66 -8.01
N ASN A 194 18.37 39.91 -7.75
CA ASN A 194 19.16 39.95 -6.52
C ASN A 194 18.29 39.77 -5.25
N VAL A 195 17.28 38.91 -5.34
CA VAL A 195 16.37 38.63 -4.22
C VAL A 195 17.11 37.72 -3.22
N PRO A 196 17.14 38.07 -1.92
CA PRO A 196 17.78 37.24 -0.90
C PRO A 196 17.21 35.81 -0.90
N ILE A 197 18.09 34.80 -0.83
CA ILE A 197 17.71 33.37 -0.82
C ILE A 197 16.70 33.04 0.29
N ASN A 198 16.78 33.72 1.43
CA ASN A 198 15.85 33.53 2.55
C ASN A 198 14.40 33.94 2.19
N ASP A 199 14.22 34.92 1.31
CA ASP A 199 12.90 35.37 0.86
C ASP A 199 12.33 34.45 -0.24
N LEU A 200 13.22 33.83 -1.04
CA LEU A 200 12.87 32.81 -2.03
C LEU A 200 12.43 31.48 -1.38
N ILE A 201 13.05 31.11 -0.26
CA ILE A 201 12.69 29.90 0.51
C ILE A 201 11.36 30.10 1.27
N ASN A 202 11.08 31.32 1.70
CA ASN A 202 9.83 31.69 2.39
C ASN A 202 8.69 32.09 1.43
N LEU A 203 8.90 31.97 0.13
CA LEU A 203 7.94 32.37 -0.89
C LEU A 203 6.78 31.38 -0.93
N ASN A 204 5.65 31.79 -0.33
CA ASN A 204 4.43 30.99 -0.30
C ASN A 204 3.78 30.99 -1.70
N ILE A 205 4.02 29.91 -2.45
CA ILE A 205 3.56 29.73 -3.83
C ILE A 205 2.02 29.76 -3.90
N ASP A 206 1.32 29.21 -2.92
CA ASP A 206 -0.15 29.20 -2.91
C ASP A 206 -0.71 30.62 -2.85
N LYS A 207 -0.14 31.47 -1.97
CA LYS A 207 -0.51 32.88 -1.86
C LYS A 207 -0.11 33.69 -3.11
N PHE A 208 1.02 33.34 -3.73
CA PHE A 208 1.46 33.96 -4.98
C PHE A 208 0.49 33.65 -6.13
N VAL A 209 0.08 32.40 -6.28
CA VAL A 209 -0.89 31.98 -7.31
C VAL A 209 -2.25 32.63 -7.07
N GLU A 210 -2.74 32.64 -5.83
CA GLU A 210 -4.00 33.31 -5.48
C GLU A 210 -3.95 34.82 -5.80
N SER A 211 -2.82 35.47 -5.50
CA SER A 211 -2.64 36.89 -5.83
C SER A 211 -2.53 37.14 -7.33
N ALA A 212 -1.94 36.21 -8.09
CA ALA A 212 -1.85 36.31 -9.55
C ALA A 212 -3.22 36.16 -10.23
N ILE A 213 -4.06 35.23 -9.76
CA ILE A 213 -5.44 35.04 -10.24
C ILE A 213 -6.26 36.32 -9.99
N LYS A 214 -6.18 36.90 -8.79
CA LYS A 214 -6.90 38.15 -8.45
C LYS A 214 -6.43 39.36 -9.27
N VAL A 215 -5.20 39.38 -9.75
CA VAL A 215 -4.72 40.42 -10.69
C VAL A 215 -5.32 40.23 -12.09
N GLU A 216 -5.46 38.98 -12.57
CA GLU A 216 -6.15 38.69 -13.83
C GLU A 216 -7.65 38.99 -13.78
N GLU A 217 -8.27 38.75 -12.62
CA GLU A 217 -9.67 39.11 -12.35
C GLU A 217 -9.88 40.61 -12.13
N GLY A 218 -8.80 41.40 -12.07
CA GLY A 218 -8.84 42.86 -11.94
C GLY A 218 -9.10 43.37 -10.52
N GLU A 219 -9.10 42.50 -9.52
CA GLU A 219 -9.30 42.87 -8.11
C GLU A 219 -8.08 43.57 -7.51
N ILE A 220 -6.89 43.29 -8.04
CA ILE A 220 -5.61 43.89 -7.59
C ILE A 220 -4.94 44.56 -8.78
N THR A 221 -4.52 45.82 -8.61
CA THR A 221 -3.85 46.59 -9.67
C THR A 221 -2.51 45.95 -10.04
N SER A 222 -2.37 45.54 -11.31
CA SER A 222 -1.08 45.08 -11.84
C SER A 222 -0.07 46.24 -11.90
N LEU A 223 1.19 45.97 -11.56
CA LEU A 223 2.30 46.93 -11.68
C LEU A 223 2.59 47.36 -13.14
N ARG A 224 1.95 46.75 -14.15
CA ARG A 224 2.12 47.10 -15.57
C ARG A 224 1.64 48.52 -15.89
N VAL A 225 0.71 49.08 -15.12
CA VAL A 225 0.11 50.39 -15.41
C VAL A 225 1.03 51.55 -14.97
N LEU A 226 1.87 51.35 -13.95
CA LEU A 226 2.70 52.45 -13.42
C LEU A 226 3.87 52.82 -14.35
N ILE A 227 4.43 51.85 -15.08
CA ILE A 227 5.62 52.07 -15.92
C ILE A 227 5.29 52.82 -17.22
N PHE A 228 4.04 52.76 -17.69
CA PHE A 228 3.60 53.48 -18.90
C PHE A 228 3.26 54.96 -18.68
N LEU A 229 3.34 55.45 -17.43
CA LEU A 229 3.05 56.85 -17.08
C LEU A 229 4.30 57.68 -16.77
N GLU A 230 5.51 57.09 -16.83
CA GLU A 230 6.78 57.78 -16.58
C GLU A 230 7.69 57.89 -17.83
N PHE A 231 7.16 57.69 -19.04
CA PHE A 231 7.84 58.01 -20.30
C PHE A 231 7.00 58.93 -21.19
#